data_AF-A0AAU5P9A1-F1
#
_entry.id   AF-A0AAU5P9A1-F1
#
_cell.length_a   1.000
_cell.length_b   1.000
_cell.length_c   1.000
_cell.angle_alpha   90.00
_cell.angle_beta   90.00
_cell.angle_gamma   90.00
#
_symmetry.space_group_name_H-M   'P 1'
#
loop_
_entity.id
_entity.type
_entity.pdbx_description
1 polymer ?
#
loop_
_entity_poly.entity_id
_entity_poly.type
_entity_poly.pdbx_seq_one_letter_code
_entity_poly.pdbx_strand_id
1 'polypeptide(L)'
;MIPVNASPEMREQFVRNIITAWHSATAEQRQRGRTWYRTAHDLAAKMTDGHPRAGAGVIAALSANKSWTENLRLARQACETGLTVGHFADALTKAAQIMAGADPAEVLPMERKTGQFFQLIADPEDPEAVVIDRHAHDVAVGETYGNRDRGLSCASRYALLAHCYREAARRLGELPSTVQAVTWVAHTERIAGTGTRGRSRAA
;
A
#
# COMPACT_ATOMS: atom_id res chain seq x y z
N MET A 1 -8.81 12.64 13.74
CA MET A 1 -8.67 11.15 13.74
C MET A 1 -10.04 10.52 13.74
N ILE A 2 -10.26 9.49 12.91
CA ILE A 2 -11.49 8.71 12.94
C ILE A 2 -11.58 7.85 14.22
N PRO A 3 -12.79 7.54 14.73
CA PRO A 3 -12.95 6.68 15.89
C PRO A 3 -12.52 5.24 15.61
N VAL A 4 -12.00 4.54 16.62
CA VAL A 4 -11.68 3.10 16.53
C VAL A 4 -12.93 2.23 16.51
N ASN A 5 -13.98 2.68 17.23
CA ASN A 5 -15.29 2.04 17.28
C ASN A 5 -16.28 2.84 16.43
N ALA A 6 -16.09 2.80 15.11
CA ALA A 6 -17.02 3.45 14.18
C ALA A 6 -18.40 2.76 14.23
N SER A 7 -19.47 3.58 14.24
CA SER A 7 -20.86 3.10 14.16
C SER A 7 -21.12 2.38 12.83
N PRO A 8 -22.18 1.55 12.74
CA PRO A 8 -22.57 0.90 11.48
C PRO A 8 -22.74 1.91 10.33
N GLU A 9 -23.34 3.06 10.60
CA GLU A 9 -23.59 4.11 9.60
C GLU A 9 -22.28 4.71 9.08
N MET A 10 -21.31 4.91 9.98
CA MET A 10 -20.00 5.42 9.61
C MET A 10 -19.19 4.40 8.81
N ARG A 11 -19.24 3.12 9.18
CA ARG A 11 -18.61 2.03 8.42
C ARG A 11 -19.19 1.95 7.01
N GLU A 12 -20.51 2.02 6.90
CA GLU A 12 -21.21 2.03 5.63
C GLU A 12 -20.84 3.27 4.79
N GLN A 13 -20.69 4.44 5.41
CA GLN A 13 -20.19 5.62 4.71
C GLN A 13 -18.79 5.41 4.12
N PHE A 14 -17.88 4.79 4.88
CA PHE A 14 -16.53 4.49 4.37
C PHE A 14 -16.57 3.52 3.19
N VAL A 15 -17.41 2.48 3.24
CA VAL A 15 -17.62 1.55 2.11
C VAL A 15 -18.15 2.30 0.88
N ARG A 16 -19.15 3.17 1.04
CA ARG A 16 -19.68 3.99 -0.06
C ARG A 16 -18.63 4.91 -0.67
N ASN A 17 -17.77 5.52 0.13
CA ASN A 17 -16.69 6.38 -0.35
C ASN A 17 -15.69 5.59 -1.22
N ILE A 18 -15.29 4.39 -0.77
CA ILE A 18 -14.39 3.50 -1.53
C ILE A 18 -15.02 3.11 -2.87
N ILE A 19 -16.29 2.69 -2.86
CA ILE A 19 -17.03 2.31 -4.08
C ILE A 19 -17.17 3.52 -5.03
N THR A 20 -17.44 4.71 -4.50
CA THR A 20 -17.54 5.95 -5.31
C THR A 20 -16.20 6.28 -5.96
N ALA A 21 -15.10 6.16 -5.22
CA ALA A 21 -13.74 6.36 -5.74
C ALA A 21 -13.39 5.34 -6.83
N TRP A 22 -13.78 4.07 -6.63
CA TRP A 22 -13.65 3.03 -7.65
C TRP A 22 -14.42 3.40 -8.93
N HIS A 23 -15.69 3.79 -8.81
CA HIS A 23 -16.51 4.18 -9.96
C HIS A 23 -15.98 5.39 -10.71
N SER A 24 -15.35 6.33 -10.00
CA SER A 24 -14.75 7.53 -10.57
C SER A 24 -13.41 7.28 -11.30
N ALA A 25 -12.78 6.11 -11.12
CA ALA A 25 -11.52 5.78 -11.79
C ALA A 25 -11.73 5.52 -13.28
N THR A 26 -10.86 6.10 -14.12
CA THR A 26 -10.85 5.87 -15.57
C THR A 26 -10.49 4.41 -15.90
N ALA A 27 -10.78 3.96 -17.12
CA ALA A 27 -10.40 2.62 -17.57
C ALA A 27 -8.88 2.36 -17.45
N GLU A 28 -8.05 3.34 -17.77
CA GLU A 28 -6.59 3.26 -17.65
C GLU A 28 -6.14 3.15 -16.18
N GLN A 29 -6.72 3.95 -15.28
CA GLN A 29 -6.43 3.89 -13.85
C GLN A 29 -6.84 2.53 -13.26
N ARG A 30 -7.99 2.00 -13.68
CA ARG A 30 -8.44 0.65 -13.30
C ARG A 30 -7.47 -0.41 -13.78
N GLN A 31 -7.03 -0.34 -15.03
CA GLN A 31 -6.09 -1.31 -15.58
C GLN A 31 -4.77 -1.29 -14.80
N ARG A 32 -4.20 -0.10 -14.55
CA ARG A 32 -2.96 0.03 -13.78
C ARG A 32 -3.10 -0.46 -12.33
N GLY A 33 -4.23 -0.18 -11.68
CA GLY A 33 -4.49 -0.69 -10.33
C GLY A 33 -4.63 -2.22 -10.28
N ARG A 34 -5.34 -2.83 -11.25
CA ARG A 34 -5.50 -4.30 -11.35
C ARG A 34 -4.19 -5.05 -11.54
N THR A 35 -3.21 -4.45 -12.22
CA THR A 35 -1.92 -5.08 -12.47
C THR A 35 -0.87 -4.75 -11.42
N TRP A 36 -1.16 -3.82 -10.49
CA TRP A 36 -0.18 -3.21 -9.60
C TRP A 36 0.63 -4.26 -8.81
N TYR A 37 -0.06 -5.15 -8.07
CA TYR A 37 0.60 -6.16 -7.24
C TYR A 37 1.25 -7.28 -8.06
N ARG A 38 0.69 -7.66 -9.22
CA ARG A 38 1.34 -8.61 -10.13
C ARG A 38 2.66 -8.06 -10.68
N THR A 39 2.67 -6.80 -11.12
CA THR A 39 3.93 -6.15 -11.55
C THR A 39 4.94 -6.06 -10.41
N ALA A 40 4.50 -5.77 -9.18
CA ALA A 40 5.39 -5.77 -8.02
C ALA A 40 5.97 -7.17 -7.72
N HIS A 41 5.15 -8.22 -7.85
CA HIS A 41 5.58 -9.62 -7.70
C HIS A 41 6.64 -10.01 -8.73
N ASP A 42 6.40 -9.69 -10.01
CA ASP A 42 7.35 -9.98 -11.09
C ASP A 42 8.70 -9.29 -10.86
N LEU A 43 8.67 -8.05 -10.37
CA LEU A 43 9.87 -7.30 -10.00
C LEU A 43 10.60 -7.93 -8.80
N ALA A 44 9.86 -8.40 -7.79
CA ALA A 44 10.40 -9.11 -6.64
C ALA A 44 11.09 -10.43 -7.05
N ALA A 45 10.44 -11.22 -7.91
CA ALA A 45 11.04 -12.44 -8.47
C ALA A 45 12.32 -12.13 -9.24
N LYS A 46 12.29 -11.09 -10.10
CA LYS A 46 13.43 -10.71 -10.94
C LYS A 46 14.66 -10.28 -10.14
N MET A 47 14.50 -9.63 -8.98
CA MET A 47 15.64 -9.18 -8.17
C MET A 47 16.22 -10.26 -7.25
N THR A 48 15.57 -11.43 -7.15
CA THR A 48 15.97 -12.52 -6.25
C THR A 48 16.05 -13.86 -6.98
N ASP A 49 16.41 -13.84 -8.28
CA ASP A 49 16.60 -15.04 -9.10
C ASP A 49 15.44 -16.04 -9.03
N GLY A 50 14.20 -15.53 -9.07
CA GLY A 50 12.99 -16.36 -9.04
C GLY A 50 12.42 -16.67 -7.65
N HIS A 51 12.89 -15.99 -6.60
CA HIS A 51 12.40 -16.15 -5.22
C HIS A 51 11.50 -14.97 -4.77
N PRO A 52 10.30 -14.78 -5.35
CA PRO A 52 9.48 -13.58 -5.15
C PRO A 52 9.19 -13.26 -3.68
N ARG A 53 9.07 -14.26 -2.80
CA ARG A 53 8.81 -14.06 -1.38
C ARG A 53 9.95 -13.28 -0.68
N ALA A 54 11.21 -13.63 -0.96
CA ALA A 54 12.36 -12.92 -0.41
C ALA A 54 12.43 -11.49 -0.95
N GLY A 55 12.26 -11.31 -2.27
CA GLY A 55 12.21 -9.99 -2.90
C GLY A 55 11.07 -9.12 -2.35
N ALA A 56 9.89 -9.69 -2.16
CA ALA A 56 8.74 -9.03 -1.56
C ALA A 56 9.05 -8.56 -0.13
N GLY A 57 9.72 -9.41 0.66
CA GLY A 57 10.17 -9.09 2.01
C GLY A 57 11.12 -7.90 2.04
N VAL A 58 12.13 -7.89 1.17
CA VAL A 58 13.11 -6.78 1.06
C VAL A 58 12.43 -5.49 0.61
N ILE A 59 11.58 -5.55 -0.43
CA ILE A 59 10.80 -4.39 -0.89
C ILE A 59 9.96 -3.81 0.25
N ALA A 60 9.25 -4.67 0.98
CA ALA A 60 8.40 -4.25 2.08
C ALA A 60 9.18 -3.63 3.24
N ALA A 61 10.29 -4.27 3.67
CA ALA A 61 11.16 -3.76 4.72
C ALA A 61 11.65 -2.33 4.42
N LEU A 62 11.97 -2.03 3.16
CA LEU A 62 12.52 -0.75 2.70
C LEU A 62 11.46 0.26 2.22
N SER A 63 10.17 -0.05 2.36
CA SER A 63 9.07 0.75 1.78
C SER A 63 8.74 2.05 2.53
N ALA A 64 9.18 2.17 3.78
CA ALA A 64 8.79 3.29 4.64
C ALA A 64 9.41 4.63 4.15
N ASN A 65 8.56 5.62 3.86
CA ASN A 65 8.98 6.96 3.41
C ASN A 65 9.90 6.91 2.16
N LYS A 66 9.54 6.11 1.17
CA LYS A 66 10.19 6.06 -0.15
C LYS A 66 9.16 6.14 -1.25
N SER A 67 9.52 6.81 -2.35
CA SER A 67 8.78 6.62 -3.61
C SER A 67 8.98 5.18 -4.10
N TRP A 68 8.09 4.71 -4.98
CA TRP A 68 8.20 3.38 -5.58
C TRP A 68 9.55 3.17 -6.28
N THR A 69 10.00 4.15 -7.07
CA THR A 69 11.29 4.11 -7.77
C THR A 69 12.47 4.02 -6.80
N GLU A 70 12.48 4.81 -5.72
CA GLU A 70 13.55 4.76 -4.73
C GLU A 70 13.54 3.44 -3.96
N ASN A 71 12.36 2.92 -3.60
CA ASN A 71 12.22 1.65 -2.90
C ASN A 71 12.78 0.51 -3.75
N LEU A 72 12.42 0.44 -5.04
CA LEU A 72 12.95 -0.56 -5.97
C LEU A 72 14.46 -0.42 -6.16
N ARG A 73 14.99 0.81 -6.24
CA ARG A 73 16.43 1.04 -6.35
C ARG A 73 17.18 0.48 -5.13
N LEU A 74 16.67 0.75 -3.92
CA LEU A 74 17.28 0.26 -2.68
C LEU A 74 17.15 -1.25 -2.54
N ALA A 75 15.98 -1.83 -2.85
CA ALA A 75 15.76 -3.27 -2.79
C ALA A 75 16.67 -4.02 -3.77
N ARG A 76 16.75 -3.55 -5.02
CA ARG A 76 17.67 -4.07 -6.03
C ARG A 76 19.12 -4.01 -5.58
N GLN A 77 19.57 -2.85 -5.12
CA GLN A 77 20.94 -2.68 -4.63
C GLN A 77 21.24 -3.64 -3.48
N ALA A 78 20.31 -3.80 -2.54
CA ALA A 78 20.47 -4.73 -1.42
C ALA A 78 20.60 -6.18 -1.91
N CYS A 79 19.73 -6.63 -2.81
CA CYS A 79 19.79 -7.98 -3.37
C CYS A 79 21.05 -8.23 -4.21
N GLU A 80 21.51 -7.25 -5.00
CA GLU A 80 22.68 -7.39 -5.87
C GLU A 80 24.02 -7.33 -5.11
N THR A 81 24.10 -6.52 -4.04
CA THR A 81 25.37 -6.26 -3.34
C THR A 81 25.47 -6.92 -1.97
N GLY A 82 24.34 -7.41 -1.43
CA GLY A 82 24.23 -7.85 -0.03
C GLY A 82 24.26 -6.71 1.01
N LEU A 83 24.37 -5.44 0.58
CA LEU A 83 24.50 -4.29 1.46
C LEU A 83 23.21 -3.48 1.56
N THR A 84 22.73 -3.27 2.78
CA THR A 84 21.58 -2.41 3.06
C THR A 84 22.07 -1.02 3.50
N VAL A 85 21.86 0.01 2.68
CA VAL A 85 22.26 1.41 2.99
C VAL A 85 21.16 2.42 2.63
N GLY A 86 21.29 3.66 3.12
CA GLY A 86 20.39 4.76 2.71
C GLY A 86 18.99 4.72 3.32
N HIS A 87 18.82 4.05 4.46
CA HIS A 87 17.55 3.96 5.18
C HIS A 87 17.74 4.02 6.70
N PHE A 88 16.63 4.09 7.44
CA PHE A 88 16.60 3.94 8.90
C PHE A 88 17.11 2.56 9.34
N ALA A 89 17.85 2.51 10.46
CA ALA A 89 18.49 1.29 10.96
C ALA A 89 17.53 0.09 11.06
N ASP A 90 16.32 0.27 11.60
CA ASP A 90 15.31 -0.78 11.72
C ASP A 90 14.93 -1.42 10.35
N ALA A 91 14.78 -0.60 9.31
CA ALA A 91 14.46 -1.08 7.97
C ALA A 91 15.64 -1.85 7.35
N LEU A 92 16.87 -1.36 7.58
CA LEU A 92 18.09 -2.02 7.11
C LEU A 92 18.26 -3.39 7.80
N THR A 93 18.06 -3.45 9.11
CA THR A 93 18.14 -4.71 9.88
C THR A 93 17.16 -5.75 9.37
N LYS A 94 15.89 -5.39 9.15
CA LYS A 94 14.88 -6.32 8.61
C LYS A 94 15.24 -6.82 7.22
N ALA A 95 15.67 -5.92 6.33
CA ALA A 95 16.10 -6.30 4.99
C ALA A 95 17.32 -7.24 5.04
N ALA A 96 18.31 -6.96 5.90
CA ALA A 96 19.48 -7.81 6.07
C ALA A 96 19.12 -9.21 6.61
N GLN A 97 18.21 -9.31 7.57
CA GLN A 97 17.72 -10.60 8.10
C GLN A 97 17.05 -11.43 7.00
N ILE A 98 16.18 -10.82 6.20
CA ILE A 98 15.49 -11.49 5.09
C ILE A 98 16.48 -11.97 4.03
N MET A 99 17.47 -11.14 3.68
CA MET A 99 18.53 -11.54 2.75
C MET A 99 19.44 -12.63 3.29
N ALA A 100 19.59 -12.73 4.61
CA ALA A 100 20.28 -13.83 5.28
C ALA A 100 19.43 -15.12 5.37
N GLY A 101 18.21 -15.14 4.84
CA GLY A 101 17.35 -16.32 4.74
C GLY A 101 16.23 -16.40 5.78
N ALA A 102 16.03 -15.39 6.62
CA ALA A 102 14.88 -15.36 7.52
C ALA A 102 13.56 -15.26 6.72
N ASP A 103 12.50 -15.93 7.17
CA ASP A 103 11.18 -15.78 6.55
C ASP A 103 10.67 -14.35 6.79
N PRO A 104 10.32 -13.58 5.72
CA PRO A 104 9.76 -12.25 5.90
C PRO A 104 8.57 -12.18 6.84
N ALA A 105 7.75 -13.23 6.95
CA ALA A 105 6.61 -13.26 7.86
C ALA A 105 7.00 -13.26 9.35
N GLU A 106 8.22 -13.69 9.70
CA GLU A 106 8.76 -13.66 11.06
C GLU A 106 9.46 -12.34 11.40
N VAL A 107 9.89 -11.59 10.37
CA VAL A 107 10.68 -10.35 10.50
C VAL A 107 9.80 -9.10 10.41
N LEU A 108 8.75 -9.14 9.59
CA LEU A 108 7.91 -7.99 9.29
C LEU A 108 6.69 -7.92 10.23
N PRO A 109 6.20 -6.71 10.55
CA PRO A 109 4.98 -6.56 11.34
C PRO A 109 3.75 -6.89 10.47
N MET A 110 3.34 -8.16 10.49
CA MET A 110 2.28 -8.75 9.66
C MET A 110 0.89 -8.11 9.87
N GLU A 111 0.65 -7.52 11.03
CA GLU A 111 -0.57 -6.82 11.40
C GLU A 111 -0.63 -5.36 10.89
N ARG A 112 0.43 -4.88 10.24
CA ARG A 112 0.56 -3.48 9.78
C ARG A 112 0.74 -3.40 8.27
N LYS A 113 0.74 -2.15 7.77
CA LYS A 113 0.99 -1.80 6.37
C LYS A 113 2.14 -2.59 5.76
N THR A 114 3.30 -2.63 6.42
CA THR A 114 4.50 -3.29 5.89
C THR A 114 4.28 -4.79 5.65
N GLY A 115 3.69 -5.49 6.62
CA GLY A 115 3.40 -6.91 6.47
C GLY A 115 2.33 -7.22 5.42
N GLN A 116 1.25 -6.43 5.37
CA GLN A 116 0.22 -6.55 4.32
C GLN A 116 0.79 -6.26 2.93
N PHE A 117 1.77 -5.35 2.85
CA PHE A 117 2.44 -5.01 1.60
C PHE A 117 3.35 -6.15 1.12
N PHE A 118 4.08 -6.78 2.04
CA PHE A 118 4.80 -8.02 1.76
C PHE A 118 3.84 -9.12 1.28
N GLN A 119 2.76 -9.38 2.02
CA GLN A 119 1.79 -10.44 1.70
C GLN A 119 1.27 -10.31 0.27
N LEU A 120 0.85 -9.11 -0.14
CA LEU A 120 0.30 -8.88 -1.48
C LEU A 120 1.33 -8.87 -2.61
N ILE A 121 2.60 -8.55 -2.32
CA ILE A 121 3.65 -8.72 -3.35
C ILE A 121 4.01 -10.20 -3.47
N ALA A 122 4.06 -10.93 -2.36
CA ALA A 122 4.36 -12.37 -2.37
C ALA A 122 3.23 -13.20 -2.99
N ASP A 123 1.98 -12.85 -2.70
CA ASP A 123 0.76 -13.47 -3.22
C ASP A 123 -0.25 -12.39 -3.69
N PRO A 124 -0.20 -12.00 -4.98
CA PRO A 124 -1.09 -10.98 -5.53
C PRO A 124 -2.57 -11.37 -5.57
N GLU A 125 -2.90 -12.65 -5.37
CA GLU A 125 -4.25 -13.19 -5.46
C GLU A 125 -4.89 -13.42 -4.08
N ASP A 126 -4.20 -13.04 -3.00
CA ASP A 126 -4.71 -13.17 -1.62
C ASP A 126 -6.12 -12.51 -1.51
N PRO A 127 -7.14 -13.27 -1.11
CA PRO A 127 -8.53 -12.80 -1.10
C PRO A 127 -8.83 -11.81 0.04
N GLU A 128 -7.97 -11.73 1.06
CA GLU A 128 -8.22 -10.99 2.29
C GLU A 128 -7.22 -9.85 2.53
N ALA A 129 -6.00 -9.93 2.00
CA ALA A 129 -4.96 -8.94 2.26
C ALA A 129 -5.28 -7.59 1.60
N VAL A 130 -5.02 -6.50 2.35
CA VAL A 130 -5.22 -5.12 1.87
C VAL A 130 -4.29 -4.17 2.59
N VAL A 131 -3.65 -3.28 1.83
CA VAL A 131 -2.71 -2.29 2.37
C VAL A 131 -3.42 -0.98 2.68
N ILE A 132 -3.57 -0.68 3.96
CA ILE A 132 -4.06 0.65 4.39
C ILE A 132 -2.89 1.60 4.61
N ASP A 133 -2.68 2.49 3.63
CA ASP A 133 -1.77 3.62 3.73
C ASP A 133 -2.54 4.96 3.89
N ARG A 134 -1.81 6.08 3.81
CA ARG A 134 -2.40 7.41 3.94
C ARG A 134 -3.46 7.72 2.88
N HIS A 135 -3.29 7.19 1.66
CA HIS A 135 -4.20 7.43 0.55
C HIS A 135 -5.43 6.53 0.64
N ALA A 136 -5.23 5.26 1.01
CA ALA A 136 -6.33 4.35 1.27
C ALA A 136 -7.24 4.87 2.40
N HIS A 137 -6.64 5.47 3.44
CA HIS A 137 -7.36 6.20 4.48
C HIS A 137 -8.17 7.36 3.91
N ASP A 138 -7.54 8.27 3.16
CA ASP A 138 -8.22 9.45 2.63
C ASP A 138 -9.37 9.09 1.68
N VAL A 139 -9.21 8.04 0.89
CA VAL A 139 -10.28 7.47 0.05
C VAL A 139 -11.45 6.98 0.90
N ALA A 140 -11.18 6.18 1.93
CA ALA A 140 -12.25 5.63 2.76
C ALA A 140 -12.98 6.71 3.55
N VAL A 141 -12.26 7.68 4.12
CA VAL A 141 -12.86 8.77 4.89
C VAL A 141 -13.51 9.82 3.98
N GLY A 142 -13.06 9.95 2.73
CA GLY A 142 -13.57 10.93 1.77
C GLY A 142 -12.95 12.33 1.93
N GLU A 143 -11.89 12.45 2.73
CA GLU A 143 -11.23 13.72 3.06
C GLU A 143 -9.71 13.49 3.22
N THR A 144 -8.91 14.52 2.94
CA THR A 144 -7.44 14.46 3.06
C THR A 144 -6.98 14.94 4.43
N TYR A 145 -6.28 14.08 5.17
CA TYR A 145 -5.82 14.38 6.53
C TYR A 145 -4.32 14.78 6.59
N GLY A 146 -3.91 15.40 7.69
CA GLY A 146 -2.49 15.45 8.09
C GLY A 146 -1.98 14.07 8.54
N ASN A 147 -0.66 13.82 8.50
CA ASN A 147 -0.11 12.50 8.86
C ASN A 147 -0.46 12.08 10.30
N ARG A 148 -0.38 13.01 11.26
CA ARG A 148 -0.74 12.75 12.67
C ARG A 148 -2.23 12.44 12.82
N ASP A 149 -3.07 13.15 12.07
CA ASP A 149 -4.53 13.10 12.24
C ASP A 149 -5.18 11.86 11.63
N ARG A 150 -4.45 11.05 10.86
CA ARG A 150 -4.91 9.72 10.41
C ARG A 150 -4.81 8.67 11.52
N GLY A 151 -3.75 8.74 12.33
CA GLY A 151 -3.34 7.78 13.36
C GLY A 151 -3.46 6.29 12.96
N LEU A 152 -2.93 5.98 11.78
CA LEU A 152 -2.79 4.61 11.25
C LEU A 152 -1.76 3.75 12.03
N SER A 153 -1.07 4.32 13.02
CA SER A 153 -0.27 3.54 13.98
C SER A 153 -1.13 2.69 14.93
N CYS A 154 -2.43 2.98 15.04
CA CYS A 154 -3.39 2.22 15.84
C CYS A 154 -3.94 1.02 15.05
N ALA A 155 -3.65 -0.20 15.51
CA ALA A 155 -4.07 -1.45 14.85
C ALA A 155 -5.58 -1.55 14.65
N SER A 156 -6.39 -1.17 15.65
CA SER A 156 -7.86 -1.23 15.53
C SER A 156 -8.39 -0.32 14.42
N ARG A 157 -7.74 0.84 14.19
CA ARG A 157 -8.12 1.78 13.13
C ARG A 157 -7.71 1.28 11.75
N TYR A 158 -6.53 0.67 11.66
CA TYR A 158 -6.10 -0.04 10.46
C TYR A 158 -7.11 -1.14 10.10
N ALA A 159 -7.46 -1.98 11.07
CA ALA A 159 -8.39 -3.10 10.90
C ALA A 159 -9.80 -2.63 10.49
N LEU A 160 -10.29 -1.53 11.06
CA LEU A 160 -11.55 -0.89 10.66
C LEU A 160 -11.55 -0.56 9.15
N LEU A 161 -10.52 0.12 8.67
CA LEU A 161 -10.43 0.52 7.27
C LEU A 161 -10.21 -0.70 6.34
N ALA A 162 -9.39 -1.65 6.75
CA ALA A 162 -9.19 -2.91 6.03
C ALA A 162 -10.53 -3.66 5.84
N HIS A 163 -11.35 -3.73 6.89
CA HIS A 163 -12.69 -4.31 6.80
C HIS A 163 -13.59 -3.56 5.82
N CYS A 164 -13.58 -2.22 5.81
CA CYS A 164 -14.35 -1.44 4.84
C CYS A 164 -13.90 -1.68 3.39
N TYR A 165 -12.59 -1.85 3.13
CA TYR A 165 -12.10 -2.22 1.79
C TYR A 165 -12.53 -3.61 1.36
N ARG A 166 -12.49 -4.61 2.27
CA ARG A 166 -12.98 -5.96 1.99
C ARG A 166 -14.46 -5.97 1.65
N GLU A 167 -15.27 -5.25 2.43
CA GLU A 167 -16.71 -5.16 2.16
C GLU A 167 -17.00 -4.43 0.84
N ALA A 168 -16.26 -3.36 0.52
CA ALA A 168 -16.37 -2.69 -0.78
C ALA A 168 -16.02 -3.64 -1.93
N ALA A 169 -14.92 -4.40 -1.78
CA ALA A 169 -14.46 -5.34 -2.79
C ALA A 169 -15.44 -6.49 -3.02
N ARG A 170 -16.02 -7.03 -1.94
CA ARG A 170 -17.10 -8.02 -2.01
C ARG A 170 -18.30 -7.51 -2.81
N ARG A 171 -18.72 -6.26 -2.60
CA ARG A 171 -19.83 -5.63 -3.36
C ARG A 171 -19.49 -5.37 -4.83
N LEU A 172 -18.21 -5.15 -5.14
CA LEU A 172 -17.73 -4.89 -6.49
C LEU A 172 -17.36 -6.16 -7.27
N GLY A 173 -17.26 -7.32 -6.61
CA GLY A 173 -16.79 -8.56 -7.21
C GLY A 173 -15.28 -8.54 -7.51
N GLU A 174 -14.50 -7.89 -6.66
CA GLU A 174 -13.07 -7.64 -6.84
C GLU A 174 -12.25 -8.13 -5.64
N LEU A 175 -10.93 -8.27 -5.82
CA LEU A 175 -10.02 -8.45 -4.69
C LEU A 175 -9.91 -7.15 -3.86
N PRO A 176 -9.79 -7.22 -2.52
CA PRO A 176 -9.56 -6.04 -1.68
C PRO A 176 -8.34 -5.23 -2.12
N SER A 177 -7.26 -5.93 -2.46
CA SER A 177 -6.01 -5.36 -2.99
C SER A 177 -6.23 -4.61 -4.31
N THR A 178 -7.07 -5.14 -5.20
CA THR A 178 -7.40 -4.53 -6.49
C THR A 178 -8.20 -3.24 -6.29
N VAL A 179 -9.23 -3.24 -5.43
CA VAL A 179 -9.99 -2.02 -5.11
C VAL A 179 -9.07 -0.96 -4.49
N GLN A 180 -8.23 -1.37 -3.54
CA GLN A 180 -7.25 -0.48 -2.92
C GLN A 180 -6.29 0.13 -3.94
N ALA A 181 -5.68 -0.67 -4.82
CA ALA A 181 -4.74 -0.19 -5.83
C ALA A 181 -5.39 0.75 -6.85
N VAL A 182 -6.59 0.43 -7.35
CA VAL A 182 -7.30 1.28 -8.33
C VAL A 182 -7.66 2.64 -7.72
N THR A 183 -8.26 2.63 -6.53
CA THR A 183 -8.62 3.87 -5.83
C THR A 183 -7.37 4.69 -5.46
N TRP A 184 -6.27 4.03 -5.12
CA TRP A 184 -4.97 4.67 -4.85
C TRP A 184 -4.42 5.39 -6.10
N VAL A 185 -4.43 4.73 -7.26
CA VAL A 185 -3.98 5.34 -8.54
C VAL A 185 -4.82 6.58 -8.85
N ALA A 186 -6.15 6.44 -8.83
CA ALA A 186 -7.05 7.56 -9.12
C ALA A 186 -6.86 8.73 -8.14
N HIS A 187 -6.72 8.43 -6.84
CA HIS A 187 -6.59 9.44 -5.80
C HIS A 187 -5.24 10.19 -5.87
N THR A 188 -4.14 9.49 -6.06
CA THR A 188 -2.79 10.09 -6.13
C THR A 188 -2.63 11.00 -7.35
N GLU A 189 -3.16 10.60 -8.50
CA GLU A 189 -3.15 11.44 -9.71
C GLU A 189 -4.01 12.68 -9.57
N ARG A 190 -5.19 12.55 -8.96
CA ARG A 190 -6.05 13.70 -8.66
C ARG A 190 -5.30 14.72 -7.81
N ILE A 191 -4.60 14.29 -6.76
CA ILE A 191 -3.81 15.18 -5.91
C ILE A 191 -2.66 15.83 -6.70
N ALA A 192 -1.92 15.06 -7.50
CA ALA A 192 -0.84 15.60 -8.33
C ALA A 192 -1.34 16.66 -9.34
N GLY A 193 -2.51 16.43 -9.95
CA GLY A 193 -3.16 17.38 -10.88
C GLY A 193 -3.69 18.65 -10.21
N THR A 194 -4.04 18.60 -8.92
CA THR A 194 -4.44 19.81 -8.17
C THR A 194 -3.26 20.70 -7.81
N GLY A 195 -2.06 20.12 -7.57
CA GLY A 195 -0.85 20.88 -7.26
C GLY A 195 -0.32 21.71 -8.43
N THR A 196 -0.54 21.26 -9.67
CA THR A 196 -0.11 21.97 -10.90
C THR A 196 -1.02 23.14 -11.26
N ARG A 197 -2.29 23.14 -10.84
CA ARG A 197 -3.20 24.30 -11.02
C ARG A 197 -2.96 25.46 -10.04
N GLY A 198 -2.11 25.27 -9.03
CA GLY A 198 -1.79 26.27 -7.99
C GLY A 198 -0.59 27.18 -8.28
N ARG A 199 0.16 26.97 -9.37
CA ARG A 199 1.29 27.85 -9.79
C ARG A 199 1.01 28.46 -11.16
N SER A 200 -0.03 29.27 -11.24
CA SER A 200 -0.28 30.17 -12.38
C SER A 200 -1.00 31.41 -11.86
N ARG A 201 -0.19 32.43 -11.56
CA ARG A 201 -0.47 33.88 -11.51
C ARG A 201 0.11 34.54 -10.26
N ALA A 202 1.30 35.10 -10.42
CA ALA A 202 1.52 36.51 -10.14
C ALA A 202 2.53 37.00 -11.20
N ALA A 203 2.04 37.87 -12.08
CA ALA A 203 2.85 38.73 -12.92
C ALA A 203 3.44 39.85 -12.06
#